data_AF-A0A9D7K304-F1
#
_entry.id   AF-A0A9D7K304-F1
#
_cell.length_a   1.000
_cell.length_b   1.000
_cell.length_c   1.000
_cell.angle_alpha   90.00
_cell.angle_beta   90.00
_cell.angle_gamma   90.00
#
_symmetry.space_group_name_H-M   'P 1'
#
loop_
_entity.id
_entity.type
_entity.pdbx_description
1 polymer ?
#
loop_
_entity_poly.entity_id
_entity_poly.type
_entity_poly.pdbx_seq_one_letter_code
_entity_poly.pdbx_strand_id
1 'polypeptide(L)'
;MSSGNFFSSVQIQQRLKGGSERDSWFSPVIIGKYVISKALKIAIRAGYFQDKTGIIIPTITPNAFKSTRLSLNFDYAPIKNIIYRLEARWLSSRGKIFKTTGMLTNNNFILATSIAFRFQRLFKGKYNSIKERKEEILYITLNKIEKSRLTDPKQ
;
A
#
# COMPACT_ATOMS: atom_id res chain seq x y z
N MET A 1 -2.42 16.43 16.80
CA MET A 1 -2.32 17.17 15.51
C MET A 1 -2.85 16.27 14.40
N SER A 2 -3.86 16.72 13.66
CA SER A 2 -4.44 16.00 12.51
C SER A 2 -3.85 16.51 11.21
N SER A 3 -3.61 15.64 10.25
CA SER A 3 -3.23 16.03 8.90
C SER A 3 -3.92 15.15 7.86
N GLY A 4 -4.30 15.75 6.74
CA GLY A 4 -4.86 15.06 5.59
C GLY A 4 -3.99 15.33 4.37
N ASN A 5 -3.80 14.32 3.53
CA ASN A 5 -3.17 14.47 2.23
C ASN A 5 -4.05 13.81 1.18
N PHE A 6 -4.15 14.45 0.02
CA PHE A 6 -4.79 13.90 -1.16
C PHE A 6 -3.76 13.75 -2.27
N PHE A 7 -3.76 12.60 -2.93
CA PHE A 7 -2.92 12.36 -4.10
C PHE A 7 -3.79 11.78 -5.21
N SER A 8 -3.61 12.26 -6.43
CA SER A 8 -4.27 11.72 -7.61
C SER A 8 -3.24 11.51 -8.71
N SER A 9 -3.30 10.36 -9.38
CA SER A 9 -2.42 10.05 -10.50
C SER A 9 -3.24 9.58 -11.70
N VAL A 10 -3.01 10.21 -12.85
CA VAL A 10 -3.47 9.75 -14.17
C VAL A 10 -2.23 9.37 -14.94
N GLN A 11 -2.28 8.24 -15.64
CA GLN A 11 -1.20 7.76 -16.49
C GLN A 11 -1.78 7.41 -17.86
N ILE A 12 -1.00 7.67 -18.91
CA ILE A 12 -1.37 7.47 -20.30
C ILE A 12 -0.21 6.78 -21.01
N GLN A 13 -0.51 5.75 -21.79
CA GLN A 13 0.48 5.01 -22.57
C GLN A 13 0.02 4.87 -24.01
N GLN A 14 0.95 5.02 -24.97
CA GLN A 14 0.69 4.70 -26.38
C GLN A 14 0.80 3.19 -26.60
N ARG A 15 -0.15 2.62 -27.36
CA ARG A 15 -0.12 1.18 -27.71
C ARG A 15 1.00 0.82 -28.68
N LEU A 16 1.15 1.66 -29.70
CA LEU A 16 2.16 1.53 -30.74
C LEU A 16 2.93 2.84 -30.85
N LYS A 17 4.24 2.74 -31.11
CA LYS A 17 5.10 3.91 -31.30
C LYS A 17 4.62 4.68 -32.54
N GLY A 18 4.19 5.93 -32.34
CA GLY A 18 3.65 6.77 -33.42
C GLY A 18 2.17 6.55 -33.75
N GLY A 19 1.48 5.65 -33.04
CA GLY A 19 0.04 5.44 -33.19
C GLY A 19 -0.82 6.47 -32.47
N SER A 20 -2.08 6.63 -32.91
CA SER A 20 -3.07 7.50 -32.28
C SER A 20 -3.76 6.87 -31.06
N GLU A 21 -3.74 5.53 -30.95
CA GLU A 21 -4.37 4.80 -29.85
C GLU A 21 -3.59 4.95 -28.53
N ARG A 22 -4.32 5.26 -27.46
CA ARG A 22 -3.78 5.46 -26.11
C ARG A 22 -4.59 4.70 -25.07
N ASP A 23 -3.89 4.01 -24.19
CA ASP A 23 -4.43 3.43 -22.98
C ASP A 23 -4.25 4.39 -21.80
N SER A 24 -5.15 4.32 -20.82
CA SER A 24 -5.05 5.15 -19.62
C SER A 24 -5.57 4.43 -18.39
N TRP A 25 -4.94 4.74 -17.26
CA TRP A 25 -5.37 4.31 -15.94
C TRP A 25 -5.25 5.46 -14.94
N PHE A 26 -6.04 5.37 -13.88
CA PHE A 26 -6.12 6.42 -12.86
C PHE A 26 -6.25 5.80 -11.47
N SER A 27 -5.55 6.38 -10.50
CA SER A 27 -5.47 5.87 -9.13
C SER A 27 -5.45 7.01 -8.10
N PRO A 28 -6.62 7.54 -7.71
CA PRO A 28 -6.70 8.54 -6.66
C PRO A 28 -6.60 7.86 -5.29
N VAL A 29 -6.01 8.59 -4.34
CA VAL A 29 -5.89 8.17 -2.95
C VAL A 29 -6.04 9.36 -2.01
N ILE A 30 -6.87 9.17 -0.98
CA ILE A 30 -7.02 10.09 0.14
C ILE A 30 -6.40 9.42 1.36
N ILE A 31 -5.61 10.16 2.13
CA ILE A 31 -4.98 9.69 3.36
C ILE A 31 -5.26 10.69 4.49
N GLY A 32 -5.97 10.24 5.52
CA GLY A 32 -6.13 10.97 6.78
C GLY A 32 -5.19 10.41 7.84
N LYS A 33 -4.58 11.28 8.64
CA LYS A 33 -3.72 10.90 9.76
C LYS A 33 -4.10 11.69 11.01
N TYR A 34 -4.13 11.00 12.14
CA TYR A 34 -4.40 11.59 13.43
C TYR A 34 -3.36 11.15 14.45
N VAL A 35 -2.69 12.11 15.08
CA VAL A 35 -1.73 11.86 16.16
C VAL A 35 -2.45 12.06 17.48
N ILE A 36 -2.73 10.94 18.18
CA ILE A 36 -3.37 10.93 19.50
C ILE A 36 -2.35 11.36 20.56
N SER A 37 -1.14 10.79 20.51
CA SER A 37 -0.05 11.13 21.42
C SER A 37 1.30 10.98 20.72
N LYS A 38 2.41 11.30 21.40
CA LYS A 38 3.76 11.05 20.87
C LYS A 38 3.99 9.58 20.53
N ALA A 39 3.37 8.68 21.29
CA ALA A 39 3.47 7.24 21.11
C ALA A 39 2.40 6.67 20.19
N LEU A 40 1.29 7.36 19.94
CA LEU A 40 0.15 6.77 19.25
C LEU A 40 -0.36 7.57 18.06
N LYS A 41 -0.44 6.90 16.90
CA LYS A 41 -0.91 7.48 15.63
C LYS A 41 -1.90 6.54 14.95
N ILE A 42 -2.89 7.14 14.30
CA ILE A 42 -3.86 6.44 13.47
C ILE A 42 -3.80 7.02 12.07
N ALA A 43 -3.93 6.19 11.04
CA ALA A 43 -4.06 6.63 9.66
C ALA A 43 -5.14 5.84 8.94
N ILE A 44 -5.97 6.53 8.17
CA ILE A 44 -6.93 5.94 7.26
C ILE A 44 -6.51 6.27 5.82
N ARG A 45 -6.67 5.32 4.91
CA ARG A 45 -6.40 5.50 3.49
C ARG A 45 -7.55 4.92 2.68
N ALA A 46 -8.13 5.73 1.81
CA ALA A 46 -9.08 5.30 0.81
C ALA A 46 -8.47 5.50 -0.58
N GLY A 47 -8.58 4.52 -1.45
CA GLY A 47 -8.07 4.61 -2.82
C GLY A 47 -9.00 3.92 -3.80
N TYR A 48 -8.93 4.37 -5.04
CA TYR A 48 -9.60 3.74 -6.17
C TYR A 48 -8.56 3.47 -7.24
N PHE A 49 -8.77 2.45 -8.04
CA PHE A 49 -7.95 2.14 -9.20
C PHE A 49 -8.86 1.73 -10.34
N GLN A 50 -8.62 2.32 -11.50
CA GLN A 50 -9.34 1.99 -12.72
C GLN A 50 -8.37 1.91 -13.89
N ASP A 51 -8.43 0.76 -14.55
CA ASP A 51 -7.73 0.46 -15.79
C ASP A 51 -8.80 0.06 -16.81
N LYS A 52 -9.08 0.99 -17.73
CA LYS A 52 -10.18 0.83 -18.71
C LYS A 52 -9.90 -0.24 -19.75
N THR A 53 -8.63 -0.49 -20.02
CA THR A 53 -8.21 -1.33 -21.16
C THR A 53 -7.53 -2.61 -20.71
N GLY A 54 -7.30 -2.77 -19.41
CA GLY A 54 -6.69 -3.97 -18.84
C GLY A 54 -5.19 -4.06 -19.11
N ILE A 55 -4.54 -2.93 -19.46
CA ILE A 55 -3.11 -2.90 -19.78
C ILE A 55 -2.21 -3.11 -18.56
N ILE A 56 -2.68 -2.70 -17.37
CA ILE A 56 -1.97 -2.91 -16.11
C ILE A 56 -2.41 -4.21 -15.45
N ILE A 57 -3.72 -4.45 -15.39
CA ILE A 57 -4.27 -5.68 -14.83
C ILE A 57 -5.15 -6.34 -15.90
N PRO A 58 -4.61 -7.35 -16.62
CA PRO A 58 -5.38 -8.11 -17.58
C PRO A 58 -6.55 -8.78 -16.88
N THR A 59 -7.75 -8.65 -17.47
CA THR A 59 -8.94 -9.31 -16.94
C THR A 59 -9.65 -10.05 -18.04
N ILE A 60 -10.14 -11.24 -17.74
CA ILE A 60 -11.04 -12.03 -18.59
C ILE A 60 -12.47 -11.45 -18.64
N THR A 61 -12.79 -10.44 -17.83
CA THR A 61 -14.11 -9.81 -17.82
C THR A 61 -14.18 -8.64 -18.81
N PRO A 62 -15.27 -8.48 -19.59
CA PRO A 62 -15.43 -7.37 -20.54
C PRO A 62 -15.49 -5.99 -19.87
N ASN A 63 -15.72 -5.95 -18.55
CA ASN A 63 -15.65 -4.76 -17.74
C ASN A 63 -14.22 -4.57 -17.21
N ALA A 64 -13.44 -3.72 -17.86
CA ALA A 64 -12.29 -2.97 -17.33
C ALA A 64 -12.00 -3.15 -15.83
N PHE A 65 -10.74 -3.43 -15.47
CA PHE A 65 -10.36 -3.62 -14.07
C PHE A 65 -10.66 -2.38 -13.22
N LYS A 66 -11.47 -2.56 -12.18
CA LYS A 66 -11.82 -1.51 -11.21
C LYS A 66 -11.75 -2.08 -9.81
N SER A 67 -11.02 -1.40 -8.93
CA SER A 67 -10.94 -1.76 -7.52
C SER A 67 -10.94 -0.55 -6.60
N THR A 68 -11.53 -0.73 -5.43
CA THR A 68 -11.50 0.19 -4.29
C THR A 68 -10.70 -0.45 -3.17
N ARG A 69 -9.94 0.38 -2.45
CA ARG A 69 -9.13 -0.04 -1.31
C ARG A 69 -9.40 0.89 -0.14
N LEU A 70 -9.63 0.31 1.02
CA LEU A 70 -9.67 1.01 2.29
C LEU A 70 -8.62 0.38 3.21
N SER A 71 -7.85 1.20 3.93
CA SER A 71 -6.98 0.69 4.99
C SER A 71 -7.02 1.58 6.23
N LEU A 72 -6.87 0.95 7.38
CA LEU A 72 -6.74 1.58 8.68
C LEU A 72 -5.45 1.07 9.32
N ASN A 73 -4.60 2.00 9.74
CA ASN A 73 -3.31 1.74 10.36
C ASN A 73 -3.32 2.32 11.77
N PHE A 74 -2.87 1.52 12.73
CA PHE A 74 -2.65 1.92 14.12
C PHE A 74 -1.18 1.70 14.45
N ASP A 75 -0.47 2.79 14.76
CA ASP A 75 0.96 2.80 15.02
C ASP A 75 1.22 3.17 16.47
N TYR A 76 1.80 2.24 17.23
CA TYR A 76 2.21 2.42 18.62
C TYR A 76 3.73 2.40 18.76
N ALA A 77 4.30 3.49 19.25
CA ALA A 77 5.73 3.73 19.41
C ALA A 77 6.04 4.03 20.89
N PRO A 78 6.12 3.00 21.75
CA PRO A 78 6.36 3.18 23.19
C PRO A 78 7.70 3.86 23.48
N ILE A 79 8.69 3.63 22.61
CA ILE A 79 10.01 4.27 22.63
C ILE A 79 10.38 4.72 21.22
N LYS A 80 11.34 5.66 21.10
CA LYS A 80 11.71 6.29 19.83
C LYS A 80 12.22 5.34 18.74
N ASN A 81 12.66 4.14 19.11
CA ASN A 81 13.35 3.21 18.21
C ASN A 81 12.52 1.98 17.85
N ILE A 82 11.29 1.86 18.37
CA ILE A 82 10.40 0.73 18.12
C ILE A 82 9.02 1.25 17.73
N ILE A 83 8.46 0.70 16.65
CA ILE A 83 7.07 0.95 16.24
C ILE A 83 6.38 -0.39 16.03
N TYR A 84 5.25 -0.59 16.69
CA TYR A 84 4.29 -1.64 16.40
C TYR A 84 3.21 -1.09 15.50
N ARG A 85 2.88 -1.82 14.43
CA ARG A 85 1.80 -1.46 13.51
C ARG A 85 0.78 -2.58 13.44
N LEU A 86 -0.49 -2.22 13.58
CA LEU A 86 -1.63 -3.01 13.17
C LEU A 86 -2.23 -2.37 11.92
N GLU A 87 -2.44 -3.16 10.87
CA GLU A 87 -3.07 -2.70 9.64
C GLU A 87 -4.25 -3.60 9.27
N ALA A 88 -5.43 -3.00 9.17
CA ALA A 88 -6.59 -3.61 8.55
C ALA A 88 -6.75 -3.04 7.14
N ARG A 89 -6.91 -3.90 6.15
CA ARG A 89 -7.07 -3.52 4.75
C ARG A 89 -8.22 -4.28 4.13
N TRP A 90 -9.08 -3.55 3.45
CA TRP A 90 -10.16 -4.08 2.63
C TRP A 90 -9.96 -3.67 1.18
N LEU A 91 -10.16 -4.62 0.28
CA LEU A 91 -10.10 -4.47 -1.16
C LEU A 91 -11.43 -4.95 -1.71
N SER A 92 -11.99 -4.21 -2.65
CA SER A 92 -13.19 -4.58 -3.38
C SER A 92 -13.00 -4.32 -4.85
N SER A 93 -13.53 -5.16 -5.71
CA SER A 93 -13.45 -5.04 -7.15
C SER A 93 -14.82 -5.22 -7.78
N ARG A 94 -15.04 -4.65 -8.97
CA ARG A 94 -16.30 -4.90 -9.69
C ARG A 94 -16.38 -6.35 -10.21
N GLY A 95 -15.26 -6.91 -10.66
CA GLY A 95 -15.16 -8.32 -11.07
C GLY A 95 -14.83 -9.25 -9.90
N LYS A 96 -15.10 -10.55 -10.05
CA LYS A 96 -14.65 -11.59 -9.11
C LYS A 96 -13.21 -12.00 -9.45
N ILE A 97 -12.25 -11.36 -8.82
CA ILE A 97 -10.79 -11.49 -9.14
C ILE A 97 -9.96 -11.96 -7.94
N PHE A 98 -10.58 -12.14 -6.77
CA PHE A 98 -9.89 -12.63 -5.59
C PHE A 98 -10.26 -14.09 -5.38
N LYS A 99 -9.29 -14.96 -5.14
CA LYS A 99 -9.47 -16.39 -4.88
C LYS A 99 -9.63 -16.66 -3.39
N THR A 100 -10.73 -17.29 -3.02
CA THR A 100 -10.95 -17.96 -1.73
C THR A 100 -10.85 -19.48 -1.95
N THR A 101 -10.96 -20.31 -0.91
CA THR A 101 -11.04 -21.78 -1.04
C THR A 101 -12.14 -22.20 -2.02
N GLY A 102 -11.76 -22.48 -3.27
CA GLY A 102 -12.63 -22.99 -4.32
C GLY A 102 -13.46 -21.96 -5.11
N MET A 103 -13.52 -20.68 -4.72
CA MET A 103 -14.39 -19.70 -5.39
C MET A 103 -13.72 -18.33 -5.58
N LEU A 104 -14.07 -17.66 -6.68
CA LEU A 104 -13.73 -16.26 -6.90
C LEU A 104 -14.70 -15.33 -6.17
N THR A 105 -14.16 -14.33 -5.50
CA THR A 105 -14.86 -13.27 -4.78
C THR A 105 -14.44 -11.90 -5.29
N ASN A 106 -15.28 -10.92 -5.03
CA ASN A 106 -15.04 -9.52 -5.37
C ASN A 106 -14.40 -8.73 -4.21
N ASN A 107 -14.23 -9.35 -3.04
CA ASN A 107 -13.73 -8.67 -1.85
C ASN A 107 -12.60 -9.45 -1.19
N ASN A 108 -11.58 -8.73 -0.73
CA ASN A 108 -10.48 -9.26 0.06
C ASN A 108 -10.29 -8.44 1.34
N PHE A 109 -10.17 -9.14 2.47
CA PHE A 109 -9.85 -8.54 3.75
C PHE A 109 -8.53 -9.09 4.29
N ILE A 110 -7.66 -8.19 4.73
CA ILE A 110 -6.34 -8.48 5.28
C ILE A 110 -6.22 -7.79 6.63
N LEU A 111 -5.77 -8.53 7.63
CA LEU A 111 -5.32 -8.01 8.91
C LEU A 111 -3.86 -8.39 9.11
N ALA A 112 -3.00 -7.41 9.37
CA ALA A 112 -1.57 -7.63 9.50
C ALA A 112 -1.00 -6.90 10.72
N THR A 113 -0.04 -7.51 11.37
CA THR A 113 0.77 -6.89 12.42
C THR A 113 2.24 -6.89 12.02
N SER A 114 2.93 -5.80 12.32
CA SER A 114 4.37 -5.68 12.11
C SER A 114 5.03 -4.89 13.23
N ILE A 115 6.34 -5.10 13.36
CA ILE A 115 7.21 -4.33 14.23
C ILE A 115 8.35 -3.77 13.40
N ALA A 116 8.75 -2.54 13.70
CA ALA A 116 9.88 -1.87 13.06
C ALA A 116 10.86 -1.39 14.12
N PHE A 117 12.14 -1.71 13.92
CA PHE A 117 13.26 -1.25 14.75
C PHE A 117 14.08 -0.23 13.99
N ARG A 118 14.42 0.89 14.63
CA ARG A 118 15.34 1.90 14.09
C ARG A 118 16.65 1.87 14.86
N PHE A 119 17.75 1.66 14.15
CA PHE A 119 19.10 1.69 14.69
C PHE A 119 19.85 2.91 14.17
N GLN A 120 20.58 3.57 15.07
CA GLN A 120 21.51 4.63 14.69
C GLN A 120 22.91 4.07 14.80
N ARG A 121 23.63 3.97 13.69
CA ARG A 121 25.04 3.56 13.71
C ARG A 121 25.92 4.79 13.61
N LEU A 122 26.71 5.03 14.65
CA LEU A 122 27.71 6.09 14.65
C LEU A 122 29.01 5.52 14.08
N PHE A 123 29.39 5.94 12.87
CA PHE A 123 30.70 5.67 12.35
C PHE A 123 31.67 6.73 12.90
N LYS A 124 32.68 6.30 13.66
CA LYS A 124 33.85 7.16 13.93
C LYS A 124 34.84 6.94 12.79
N GLY A 125 35.01 7.96 11.96
CA GLY A 125 36.11 8.00 10.99
C GLY A 125 37.46 8.02 11.70
N LYS A 126 38.50 7.47 11.06
CA LYS A 126 39.87 7.39 11.60
C LYS A 126 40.55 8.77 11.72
N TYR A 127 39.94 9.82 11.17
CA TYR A 127 40.37 11.21 11.26
C TYR A 127 39.22 12.07 11.81
N ASN A 128 39.53 12.93 12.77
CA ASN A 128 38.59 13.85 13.43
C ASN A 128 38.07 14.92 12.45
N SER A 129 37.13 14.57 11.59
CA SER A 129 36.13 15.49 11.03
C SER A 129 35.09 14.69 10.26
N ILE A 130 33.81 15.01 10.48
CA ILE A 130 32.60 14.38 9.91
C ILE A 130 32.19 13.05 10.57
N LYS A 131 31.24 13.16 11.50
CA LYS A 131 30.49 12.04 12.07
C LYS A 131 29.35 11.70 11.12
N GLU A 132 29.59 10.81 10.16
CA GLU A 132 28.54 10.36 9.24
C GLU A 132 27.52 9.49 10.02
N ARG A 133 26.26 9.94 10.06
CA ARG A 133 25.17 9.23 10.75
C ARG A 133 24.35 8.50 9.71
N LYS A 134 24.49 7.17 9.66
CA LYS A 134 23.60 6.32 8.86
C LYS A 134 22.50 5.75 9.76
N GLU A 135 21.26 5.90 9.30
CA GLU A 135 20.07 5.38 9.96
C GLU A 135 19.61 4.14 9.19
N GLU A 136 19.41 3.03 9.89
CA GLU A 136 18.88 1.79 9.32
C GLU A 136 17.57 1.43 10.02
N ILE A 137 16.58 0.96 9.25
CA ILE A 137 15.28 0.52 9.78
C ILE A 137 15.04 -0.92 9.34
N LEU A 138 14.86 -1.81 10.31
CA LEU A 138 14.48 -3.21 10.09
C LEU A 138 12.97 -3.36 10.31
N TYR A 139 12.26 -3.86 9.30
CA TYR A 139 10.83 -4.17 9.37
C TYR A 139 10.62 -5.68 9.45
N ILE A 140 9.85 -6.12 10.43
CA ILE A 140 9.48 -7.53 10.62
C ILE A 140 7.95 -7.63 10.63
N THR A 141 7.37 -8.36 9.68
CA THR A 141 5.96 -8.74 9.71
C THR A 141 5.80 -9.91 10.66
N LEU A 142 4.97 -9.76 11.69
CA LEU A 142 4.76 -10.79 12.71
C LEU A 142 3.68 -11.76 12.27
N ASN A 143 2.51 -11.25 11.88
CA ASN A 143 1.38 -12.06 11.44
C ASN A 143 0.61 -11.35 10.32
N LYS A 144 0.06 -12.15 9.40
CA LYS A 144 -0.84 -11.69 8.35
C LYS A 144 -1.95 -12.71 8.16
N ILE A 145 -3.19 -12.29 8.37
CA ILE A 145 -4.40 -13.05 8.12
C ILE A 145 -5.06 -12.44 6.88
N GLU A 146 -5.32 -13.25 5.87
CA GLU A 146 -5.89 -12.81 4.60
C GLU A 146 -6.99 -13.77 4.18
N LYS A 147 -8.20 -13.24 3.91
CA LYS A 147 -9.39 -14.06 3.61
C LYS A 147 -9.38 -14.60 2.18
N SER A 148 -8.70 -13.92 1.25
CA SER A 148 -8.66 -14.28 -0.17
C SER A 148 -7.42 -13.65 -0.82
N ARG A 149 -6.87 -14.19 -1.90
CA ARG A 149 -5.69 -13.60 -2.59
C ARG A 149 -6.06 -13.16 -4.00
N LEU A 150 -5.38 -12.16 -4.56
CA LEU A 150 -5.53 -11.83 -5.99
C LEU A 150 -5.20 -13.07 -6.84
N THR A 151 -6.02 -13.37 -7.85
CA THR A 151 -5.68 -14.37 -8.85
C THR A 151 -4.57 -13.87 -9.77
N ASP A 152 -3.62 -14.73 -10.11
CA ASP A 152 -2.67 -14.46 -11.18
C ASP A 152 -3.43 -14.41 -12.51
N PRO A 153 -3.33 -13.32 -13.31
CA PRO A 153 -3.98 -13.23 -14.61
C PRO A 153 -3.48 -14.26 -15.66
N LYS A 154 -2.43 -15.05 -15.36
CA LYS A 154 -1.90 -16.09 -16.24
C LYS A 154 -2.44 -17.51 -16.00
N GLN A 155 -3.42 -17.69 -15.11
CA GLN A 155 -4.08 -19.00 -14.87
C GLN A 155 -5.45 -19.09 -15.53
#